data_AF-A0A377D548-F1
#
_entry.id   AF-A0A377D548-F1
#
_cell.length_a   1.000
_cell.length_b   1.000
_cell.length_c   1.000
_cell.angle_alpha   90.00
_cell.angle_beta   90.00
_cell.angle_gamma   90.00
#
_symmetry.space_group_name_H-M   'P 1'
#
loop_
_entity.id
_entity.type
_entity.pdbx_description
1 polymer ?
#
loop_
_entity_poly.entity_id
_entity_poly.type
_entity_poly.pdbx_seq_one_letter_code
_entity_poly.pdbx_strand_id
1 'polypeptide(L)'
;MASFNLSEQDLDEYYNQFSNAVLWPAFHYRLDLVQFQRPAWDGYLRVNALLADKLLPLLQDDDIIWIHDYHLLPFAHELRKRGVNNRIGFFLHIPFPTPEIFNALPTYDTLLEQLCDYDLLGFQTENDRLAFLDCLSNLTRVTTRSAKSHTAWGKAFRTGSLPDRH
;
A
#
# COMPACT_ATOMS: atom_id res chain seq x y z
N MET A 1 -1.07 -21.44 -9.30
CA MET A 1 -0.18 -20.29 -9.52
C MET A 1 -0.61 -19.63 -10.82
N ALA A 2 -1.14 -18.40 -10.75
CA ALA A 2 -1.42 -17.60 -11.94
C ALA A 2 -0.25 -16.64 -12.16
N SER A 3 0.19 -16.46 -13.40
CA SER A 3 1.21 -15.49 -13.78
C SER A 3 0.62 -14.53 -14.79
N PHE A 4 0.90 -13.24 -14.65
CA PHE A 4 0.37 -12.19 -15.49
C PHE A 4 1.53 -11.44 -16.16
N ASN A 5 1.50 -11.38 -17.49
CA ASN A 5 2.48 -10.61 -18.25
C ASN A 5 2.00 -9.17 -18.36
N LEU A 6 2.90 -8.23 -18.02
CA LEU A 6 2.71 -6.81 -18.24
C LEU A 6 3.27 -6.43 -19.62
N SER A 7 2.74 -5.36 -20.21
CA SER A 7 3.41 -4.74 -21.36
C SER A 7 4.76 -4.17 -20.94
N GLU A 8 5.68 -3.96 -21.89
CA GLU A 8 6.98 -3.33 -21.58
C GLU A 8 6.81 -1.96 -20.93
N GLN A 9 5.84 -1.17 -21.41
CA GLN A 9 5.50 0.13 -20.84
C GLN A 9 4.98 0.01 -19.41
N ASP A 10 4.04 -0.92 -19.16
CA ASP A 10 3.52 -1.15 -17.81
C ASP A 10 4.62 -1.59 -16.86
N LEU A 11 5.47 -2.54 -17.29
CA LEU A 11 6.59 -3.02 -16.50
C LEU A 11 7.52 -1.86 -16.12
N ASP A 12 7.85 -0.99 -17.08
CA ASP A 12 8.75 0.13 -16.82
C ASP A 12 8.14 1.17 -15.87
N GLU A 13 6.93 1.64 -16.16
CA GLU A 13 6.26 2.68 -15.34
C GLU A 13 5.96 2.17 -13.91
N TYR A 14 5.46 0.94 -13.76
CA TYR A 14 5.10 0.38 -12.45
C TYR A 14 6.32 -0.09 -11.67
N TYR A 15 7.18 -0.92 -12.25
CA TYR A 15 8.24 -1.61 -11.51
C TYR A 15 9.51 -0.76 -11.44
N ASN A 16 10.04 -0.33 -12.58
CA ASN A 16 11.32 0.40 -12.60
C ASN A 16 11.14 1.83 -12.06
N GLN A 17 10.14 2.55 -12.55
CA GLN A 17 10.00 3.97 -12.25
C GLN A 17 9.30 4.21 -10.91
N PHE A 18 8.03 3.82 -10.74
CA PHE A 18 7.35 4.17 -9.50
C PHE A 18 7.78 3.31 -8.31
N SER A 19 7.76 1.98 -8.45
CA SER A 19 8.13 1.10 -7.34
C SER A 19 9.60 1.30 -6.95
N ASN A 20 10.54 1.21 -7.89
CA ASN A 20 11.96 1.18 -7.57
C ASN A 20 12.68 2.53 -7.62
N ALA A 21 12.20 3.54 -8.37
CA ALA A 21 12.80 4.88 -8.39
C ALA A 21 12.05 5.91 -7.52
N VAL A 22 10.87 5.58 -6.98
CA VAL A 22 10.12 6.47 -6.06
C VAL A 22 9.90 5.82 -4.69
N LEU A 23 9.14 4.71 -4.63
CA LEU A 23 8.75 4.12 -3.35
C LEU A 23 9.93 3.52 -2.59
N TRP A 24 10.71 2.66 -3.25
CA TRP A 24 11.87 2.00 -2.63
C TRP A 24 12.84 3.03 -2.01
N PRO A 25 13.36 4.04 -2.73
CA PRO A 25 14.31 4.99 -2.15
C PRO A 25 13.68 5.80 -1.01
N ALA A 26 12.43 6.26 -1.14
CA ALA A 26 11.78 7.00 -0.07
C ALA A 26 11.61 6.16 1.20
N PHE A 27 11.17 4.91 1.08
CA PHE A 27 10.96 4.01 2.21
C PHE A 27 12.28 3.59 2.87
N HIS A 28 13.40 3.71 2.15
CA HIS A 28 14.75 3.50 2.67
C HIS A 28 15.45 4.81 3.09
N TYR A 29 14.70 5.91 3.30
CA TYR A 29 15.23 7.21 3.74
C TYR A 29 16.24 7.84 2.78
N ARG A 30 16.13 7.53 1.48
CA ARG A 30 16.96 8.02 0.38
C ARG A 30 16.20 8.94 -0.55
N LEU A 31 15.59 10.00 0.00
CA LEU A 31 14.86 11.01 -0.78
C LEU A 31 15.72 11.66 -1.87
N ASP A 32 17.05 11.69 -1.69
CA ASP A 32 18.02 12.16 -2.69
C ASP A 32 18.00 11.35 -4.00
N LEU A 33 17.46 10.13 -3.96
CA LEU A 33 17.35 9.24 -5.12
C LEU A 33 15.94 9.18 -5.72
N VAL A 34 14.96 9.86 -5.13
CA VAL A 34 13.57 9.82 -5.61
C VAL A 34 13.45 10.53 -6.95
N GLN A 35 13.02 9.80 -7.97
CA GLN A 35 12.77 10.30 -9.32
C GLN A 35 11.30 10.16 -9.69
N PHE A 36 10.49 11.15 -9.32
CA PHE A 36 9.07 11.12 -9.64
C PHE A 36 8.78 11.62 -11.05
N GLN A 37 7.95 10.86 -11.75
CA GLN A 37 7.33 11.26 -13.01
C GLN A 37 5.84 10.93 -12.96
N ARG A 38 4.99 11.82 -13.48
CA ARG A 38 3.53 11.60 -13.48
C ARG A 38 3.12 10.30 -14.20
N PRO A 39 3.70 9.94 -15.37
CA PRO A 39 3.40 8.66 -16.03
C PRO A 39 3.71 7.44 -15.17
N ALA A 40 4.78 7.48 -14.36
CA ALA A 40 5.12 6.39 -13.44
C ALA A 40 4.01 6.15 -12.40
N TRP A 41 3.47 7.22 -11.82
CA TRP A 41 2.33 7.13 -10.90
C TRP A 41 1.08 6.57 -11.59
N ASP A 42 0.75 7.10 -12.77
CA ASP A 42 -0.42 6.65 -13.51
C ASP A 42 -0.26 5.17 -13.92
N GLY A 43 0.95 4.73 -14.29
CA GLY A 43 1.28 3.33 -14.55
C GLY A 43 1.21 2.44 -13.32
N TYR A 44 1.64 2.93 -12.17
CA TYR A 44 1.54 2.20 -10.92
C TYR A 44 0.08 1.91 -10.51
N LEU A 45 -0.79 2.91 -10.62
CA LEU A 45 -2.22 2.74 -10.40
C LEU A 45 -2.86 1.83 -11.45
N ARG A 46 -2.50 2.00 -12.73
CA ARG A 46 -3.04 1.21 -13.84
C ARG A 46 -2.72 -0.28 -13.70
N VAL A 47 -1.48 -0.62 -13.33
CA VAL A 47 -1.09 -2.01 -13.10
C VAL A 47 -1.82 -2.61 -11.90
N ASN A 48 -1.97 -1.87 -10.79
CA ASN A 48 -2.76 -2.34 -9.65
C ASN A 48 -4.24 -2.59 -10.03
N ALA A 49 -4.84 -1.69 -10.83
CA ALA A 49 -6.19 -1.88 -11.34
C ALA A 49 -6.30 -3.11 -12.26
N LEU A 50 -5.34 -3.29 -13.18
CA LEU A 50 -5.29 -4.45 -14.07
C LEU A 50 -5.18 -5.75 -13.29
N LEU A 51 -4.31 -5.81 -12.29
CA LEU A 51 -4.16 -6.98 -11.44
C LEU A 51 -5.45 -7.29 -10.66
N ALA A 52 -6.18 -6.25 -10.23
CA ALA A 52 -7.46 -6.43 -9.54
C ALA A 52 -8.52 -7.00 -10.48
N ASP A 53 -8.58 -6.53 -11.73
CA ASP A 53 -9.45 -7.10 -12.78
C ASP A 53 -9.14 -8.57 -13.07
N LYS A 54 -7.86 -8.95 -13.01
CA LYS A 54 -7.43 -10.34 -13.21
C LYS A 54 -7.74 -11.24 -12.02
N LEU A 55 -7.67 -10.71 -10.80
CA LEU A 55 -7.96 -11.47 -9.59
C LEU A 55 -9.46 -11.69 -9.41
N LEU A 56 -10.29 -10.69 -9.74
CA LEU A 56 -11.74 -10.70 -9.53
C LEU A 56 -12.46 -12.00 -9.94
N PRO A 57 -12.29 -12.57 -11.15
CA PRO A 57 -12.99 -13.80 -11.55
C PRO A 57 -12.50 -15.07 -10.82
N LEU A 58 -11.42 -14.97 -10.04
CA LEU A 58 -10.84 -16.09 -9.30
C LEU A 58 -11.27 -16.10 -7.82
N LEU A 59 -11.86 -15.00 -7.34
CA LEU A 59 -12.25 -14.84 -5.93
C LEU A 59 -13.57 -15.54 -5.62
N GLN A 60 -13.61 -16.17 -4.45
CA GLN A 60 -14.83 -16.65 -3.81
C GLN A 60 -15.18 -15.72 -2.63
N ASP A 61 -16.45 -15.66 -2.24
CA ASP A 61 -16.95 -14.71 -1.24
C ASP A 61 -16.28 -14.86 0.14
N ASP A 62 -15.76 -16.05 0.48
CA ASP A 62 -15.14 -16.38 1.76
C ASP A 62 -13.60 -16.37 1.73
N ASP A 63 -12.99 -16.08 0.59
CA ASP A 63 -11.53 -15.98 0.47
C ASP A 63 -10.95 -14.91 1.40
N ILE A 64 -9.77 -15.20 1.95
CA ILE A 64 -8.93 -14.22 2.63
C ILE A 64 -7.82 -13.83 1.67
N ILE A 65 -7.76 -12.56 1.33
CA ILE A 65 -6.77 -12.01 0.41
C ILE A 65 -5.59 -11.49 1.23
N TRP A 66 -4.40 -12.01 0.96
CA TRP A 66 -3.18 -11.62 1.66
C TRP A 66 -2.17 -11.03 0.67
N ILE A 67 -1.93 -9.73 0.79
CA ILE A 67 -1.14 -8.92 -0.13
C ILE A 67 0.21 -8.60 0.49
N HIS A 68 1.24 -8.61 -0.34
CA HIS A 68 2.61 -8.37 0.10
C HIS A 68 3.25 -7.23 -0.67
N ASP A 69 3.93 -6.40 0.10
CA ASP A 69 4.95 -5.46 -0.34
C ASP A 69 4.50 -4.19 -1.08
N TYR A 70 5.42 -3.23 -1.17
CA TYR A 70 5.17 -1.86 -1.66
C TYR A 70 4.75 -1.76 -3.12
N HIS A 71 4.80 -2.85 -3.88
CA HIS A 71 4.30 -2.89 -5.25
C HIS A 71 2.76 -2.80 -5.33
N LEU A 72 2.07 -3.17 -4.25
CA LEU A 72 0.62 -3.34 -4.22
C LEU A 72 -0.08 -2.45 -3.18
N LEU A 73 0.50 -1.29 -2.84
CA LEU A 73 -0.08 -0.36 -1.85
C LEU A 73 -1.54 0.05 -2.16
N PRO A 74 -1.95 0.32 -3.42
CA PRO A 74 -3.33 0.72 -3.72
C PRO A 74 -4.23 -0.49 -4.08
N PHE A 75 -3.74 -1.73 -3.94
CA PHE A 75 -4.43 -2.89 -4.47
C PHE A 75 -5.78 -3.17 -3.79
N ALA A 76 -5.86 -3.03 -2.46
CA ALA A 76 -7.14 -3.13 -1.75
C ALA A 76 -8.15 -2.09 -2.25
N HIS A 77 -7.73 -0.85 -2.45
CA HIS A 77 -8.59 0.20 -3.00
C HIS A 77 -9.18 -0.19 -4.37
N GLU A 78 -8.36 -0.75 -5.26
CA GLU A 78 -8.81 -1.23 -6.57
C GLU A 78 -9.78 -2.41 -6.47
N LEU A 79 -9.59 -3.32 -5.52
CA LEU A 79 -10.54 -4.41 -5.23
C LEU A 79 -11.87 -3.87 -4.66
N ARG A 80 -11.82 -2.93 -3.73
CA ARG A 80 -13.03 -2.29 -3.15
C ARG A 80 -13.86 -1.57 -4.20
N LYS A 81 -13.23 -0.86 -5.14
CA LYS A 81 -13.91 -0.23 -6.30
C LYS A 81 -14.68 -1.23 -7.17
N ARG A 82 -14.29 -2.50 -7.16
CA ARG A 82 -14.93 -3.61 -7.89
C ARG A 82 -15.95 -4.38 -7.05
N GLY A 83 -16.25 -3.90 -5.84
CA GLY A 83 -17.24 -4.51 -4.95
C GLY A 83 -16.74 -5.72 -4.16
N VAL A 84 -15.42 -5.96 -4.13
CA VAL A 84 -14.83 -7.05 -3.35
C VAL A 84 -14.96 -6.73 -1.86
N ASN A 85 -15.71 -7.56 -1.13
CA ASN A 85 -15.94 -7.41 0.32
C ASN A 85 -15.16 -8.41 1.18
N ASN A 86 -14.31 -9.24 0.54
CA ASN A 86 -13.41 -10.17 1.21
C ASN A 86 -12.54 -9.45 2.23
N ARG A 87 -12.05 -10.21 3.23
CA ARG A 87 -11.03 -9.70 4.15
C ARG A 87 -9.71 -9.58 3.39
N ILE A 88 -9.13 -8.39 3.38
CA ILE A 88 -7.87 -8.09 2.70
C ILE A 88 -6.85 -7.64 3.74
N GLY A 89 -5.80 -8.42 3.89
CA GLY A 89 -4.63 -8.04 4.67
C GLY A 89 -3.45 -7.67 3.80
N PHE A 90 -2.59 -6.84 4.34
CA PHE A 90 -1.36 -6.36 3.74
C PHE A 90 -0.18 -6.58 4.69
N PHE A 91 0.97 -6.96 4.16
CA PHE A 91 2.23 -6.95 4.91
C PHE A 91 3.32 -6.23 4.12
N LEU A 92 3.90 -5.19 4.72
CA LEU A 92 5.03 -4.46 4.15
C LEU A 92 6.34 -5.10 4.61
N HIS A 93 7.16 -5.54 3.65
CA HIS A 93 8.44 -6.21 3.95
C HIS A 93 9.60 -5.24 4.12
N ILE A 94 9.48 -4.03 3.58
CA ILE A 94 10.46 -2.95 3.72
C ILE A 94 10.06 -2.00 4.88
N PRO A 95 10.96 -1.11 5.33
CA PRO A 95 10.61 -0.13 6.37
C PRO A 95 9.46 0.79 5.93
N PHE A 96 8.69 1.31 6.89
CA PHE A 96 7.74 2.38 6.62
C PHE A 96 8.38 3.72 7.01
N PRO A 97 8.47 4.70 6.10
CA PRO A 97 9.20 5.93 6.37
C PRO A 97 8.49 6.81 7.41
N THR A 98 9.25 7.71 8.04
CA THR A 98 8.68 8.71 8.96
C THR A 98 7.76 9.69 8.22
N PRO A 99 6.88 10.41 8.94
CA PRO A 99 5.99 11.39 8.30
C PRO A 99 6.71 12.46 7.48
N GLU A 100 7.87 12.93 7.92
CA GLU A 100 8.70 13.88 7.17
C GLU A 100 9.06 13.35 5.78
N ILE A 101 9.43 12.07 5.70
CA ILE A 101 9.86 11.42 4.47
C ILE A 101 8.65 11.01 3.62
N PHE A 102 7.62 10.43 4.22
CA PHE A 102 6.42 10.01 3.51
C PHE A 102 5.69 11.19 2.89
N ASN A 103 5.57 12.32 3.61
CA ASN A 103 4.89 13.52 3.11
C ASN A 103 5.67 14.22 1.98
N ALA A 104 6.95 13.91 1.81
CA ALA A 104 7.74 14.39 0.67
C ALA A 104 7.45 13.61 -0.62
N LEU A 105 6.82 12.43 -0.53
CA LEU A 105 6.40 11.69 -1.72
C LEU A 105 5.29 12.46 -2.46
N PRO A 106 5.37 12.57 -3.80
CA PRO A 106 4.23 13.04 -4.57
C PRO A 106 3.04 12.09 -4.38
N THR A 107 1.82 12.62 -4.33
CA THR A 107 0.56 11.85 -4.17
C THR A 107 0.46 11.03 -2.86
N TYR A 108 1.27 11.35 -1.85
CA TYR A 108 1.32 10.66 -0.56
C TYR A 108 -0.06 10.57 0.12
N ASP A 109 -0.85 11.63 0.02
CA ASP A 109 -2.19 11.74 0.60
C ASP A 109 -3.15 10.67 0.02
N THR A 110 -3.17 10.55 -1.30
CA THR A 110 -3.97 9.56 -2.03
C THR A 110 -3.52 8.15 -1.67
N LEU A 111 -2.20 7.90 -1.67
CA LEU A 111 -1.65 6.59 -1.35
C LEU A 111 -1.99 6.17 0.09
N LEU A 112 -1.93 7.10 1.03
CA LEU A 112 -2.22 6.84 2.44
C LEU A 112 -3.72 6.59 2.68
N GLU A 113 -4.59 7.32 2.00
CA GLU A 113 -6.03 7.07 2.04
C GLU A 113 -6.38 5.69 1.45
N GLN A 114 -5.71 5.28 0.37
CA GLN A 114 -5.90 3.98 -0.27
C GLN A 114 -5.41 2.82 0.61
N LEU A 115 -4.33 3.02 1.38
CA LEU A 115 -3.86 2.03 2.34
C LEU A 115 -4.89 1.73 3.44
N CYS A 116 -5.76 2.69 3.77
CA CYS A 116 -6.86 2.45 4.72
C CYS A 116 -7.98 1.54 4.18
N ASP A 117 -7.95 1.12 2.90
CA ASP A 117 -8.91 0.15 2.35
C ASP A 117 -8.57 -1.31 2.71
N TYR A 118 -7.38 -1.57 3.27
CA TYR A 118 -7.02 -2.85 3.87
C TYR A 118 -7.68 -3.05 5.23
N ASP A 119 -8.12 -4.27 5.53
CA ASP A 119 -8.68 -4.62 6.84
C ASP A 119 -7.59 -4.81 7.91
N LEU A 120 -6.39 -5.21 7.49
CA LEU A 120 -5.22 -5.41 8.33
C LEU A 120 -3.94 -4.96 7.61
N LEU A 121 -3.18 -4.04 8.21
CA LEU A 121 -1.85 -3.66 7.76
C LEU A 121 -0.79 -4.17 8.75
N GLY A 122 0.11 -5.00 8.25
CA GLY A 122 1.26 -5.53 8.95
C GLY A 122 2.56 -4.83 8.54
N PHE A 123 3.44 -4.64 9.52
CA PHE A 123 4.75 -4.02 9.35
C PHE A 123 5.84 -4.86 10.04
N GLN A 124 7.09 -4.67 9.62
CA GLN A 124 8.26 -5.35 10.20
C GLN A 124 8.44 -4.98 11.67
N THR A 125 8.41 -3.68 12.00
CA THR A 125 8.66 -3.20 13.36
C THR A 125 7.50 -2.41 13.92
N GLU A 126 7.51 -2.24 15.25
CA GLU A 126 6.57 -1.35 15.92
C GLU A 126 6.80 0.11 15.54
N ASN A 127 8.04 0.50 15.24
CA ASN A 127 8.36 1.85 14.79
C ASN A 127 7.73 2.15 13.42
N ASP A 128 7.80 1.21 12.48
CA ASP A 128 7.14 1.34 11.17
C ASP A 128 5.63 1.49 11.31
N ARG A 129 5.03 0.67 12.20
CA ARG A 129 3.59 0.72 12.50
C ARG A 129 3.18 2.08 13.07
N LEU A 130 3.96 2.63 14.00
CA LEU A 130 3.71 3.95 14.59
C LEU A 130 3.91 5.06 13.56
N ALA A 131 4.96 4.99 12.75
CA ALA A 131 5.22 5.95 11.67
C ALA A 131 4.05 6.03 10.68
N PHE A 132 3.44 4.90 10.31
CA PHE A 132 2.22 4.88 9.50
C PHE A 132 1.05 5.61 10.16
N LEU A 133 0.81 5.37 11.46
CA LEU A 133 -0.26 6.06 12.21
C LEU A 133 0.01 7.56 12.37
N ASP A 134 1.26 7.96 12.50
CA ASP A 134 1.65 9.37 12.56
C ASP A 134 1.45 10.06 11.20
N CYS A 135 1.78 9.39 10.09
CA CYS A 135 1.47 9.88 8.74
C CYS A 135 -0.03 10.12 8.59
N LEU A 136 -0.86 9.17 9.04
CA LEU A 136 -2.32 9.29 8.97
C LEU A 136 -2.82 10.47 9.79
N SER A 137 -2.32 10.61 11.02
CA SER A 137 -2.74 11.64 11.96
C SER A 137 -2.44 13.06 11.48
N ASN A 138 -1.46 13.22 10.58
CA ASN A 138 -1.14 14.50 9.94
C ASN A 138 -2.14 14.91 8.85
N LEU A 139 -2.89 13.96 8.28
CA LEU A 139 -3.83 14.23 7.17
C LEU A 139 -5.30 14.09 7.56
N THR A 140 -5.60 13.25 8.56
CA THR A 140 -6.97 12.95 8.95
C THR A 140 -7.06 12.58 10.42
N ARG A 141 -8.27 12.66 10.96
CA ARG A 141 -8.52 12.22 12.34
C ARG A 141 -8.46 10.70 12.42
N VAL A 142 -7.44 10.18 13.09
CA VAL A 142 -7.35 8.76 13.44
C VAL A 142 -8.06 8.51 14.76
N THR A 143 -9.06 7.62 14.77
CA THR A 143 -9.73 7.17 16.00
C THR A 143 -9.28 5.76 16.34
N THR A 144 -8.63 5.59 17.49
CA THR A 144 -8.15 4.29 17.96
C THR A 144 -9.12 3.71 18.98
N ARG A 145 -9.79 2.60 18.63
CA ARG A 145 -10.76 1.92 19.51
C ARG A 145 -10.09 0.93 20.47
N SER A 146 -8.98 0.34 20.05
CA SER A 146 -8.08 -0.50 20.85
C SER A 146 -6.66 -0.37 20.29
N ALA A 147 -5.65 -0.88 20.97
CA ALA A 147 -4.24 -0.74 20.56
C ALA A 147 -3.94 -1.08 19.09
N LYS A 148 -4.75 -1.95 18.47
CA LYS A 148 -4.56 -2.42 17.08
C LYS A 148 -5.73 -2.14 16.15
N SER A 149 -6.73 -1.33 16.54
CA SER A 149 -7.92 -1.08 15.73
C SER A 149 -8.19 0.41 15.60
N HIS A 150 -8.24 0.87 14.36
CA HIS A 150 -8.25 2.28 13.99
C HIS A 150 -9.37 2.59 13.00
N THR A 151 -9.73 3.86 12.90
CA THR A 151 -10.61 4.40 11.87
C THR A 151 -10.03 5.71 11.35
N ALA A 152 -9.88 5.83 10.03
CA ALA A 152 -9.45 7.04 9.33
C ALA A 152 -10.21 7.14 7.99
N TRP A 153 -10.59 8.35 7.55
CA TRP A 153 -11.47 8.55 6.38
C TRP A 153 -12.77 7.71 6.38
N GLY A 154 -13.31 7.41 7.57
CA GLY A 154 -14.47 6.53 7.72
C GLY A 154 -14.20 5.04 7.48
N LYS A 155 -12.96 4.66 7.14
CA LYS A 155 -12.53 3.28 6.90
C LYS A 155 -11.97 2.68 8.19
N ALA A 156 -12.42 1.49 8.54
CA ALA A 156 -11.95 0.78 9.73
C ALA A 156 -10.89 -0.26 9.34
N PHE A 157 -9.76 -0.25 10.03
CA PHE A 157 -8.66 -1.18 9.76
C PHE A 157 -7.93 -1.54 11.05
N ARG A 158 -7.10 -2.58 10.98
CA ARG A 158 -6.23 -3.01 12.07
C ARG A 158 -4.77 -2.85 11.68
N THR A 159 -3.90 -2.67 12.69
CA THR A 159 -2.46 -2.66 12.48
C THR A 159 -1.77 -3.71 13.34
N GLY A 160 -0.63 -4.22 12.87
CA GLY A 160 0.22 -5.12 13.62
C GLY A 160 1.68 -5.00 13.21
N SER A 161 2.57 -5.37 14.12
CA SER A 161 4.00 -5.55 13.85
C SER A 161 4.34 -7.03 14.05
N LEU A 162 5.07 -7.61 13.10
CA LEU A 162 5.64 -8.95 13.20
C LEU A 162 7.12 -8.83 12.80
N PRO A 163 8.05 -8.84 13.76
CA PRO A 163 9.46 -8.92 13.41
C PRO A 163 9.69 -10.26 12.70
N ASP A 164 10.32 -10.23 11.53
CA ASP A 164 10.76 -11.43 10.83
C ASP A 164 11.54 -12.31 11.82
N ARG A 165 11.00 -13.50 12.12
CA ARG A 165 11.78 -14.55 12.74
C ARG A 165 12.71 -15.08 11.65
N HIS A 166 13.92 -14.54 11.59
CA HIS A 166 15.03 -15.18 10.88
C HIS A 166 15.24 -16.61 11.38
#